data_AF-A0A7C0UFV0-F1
#
_entry.id   AF-A0A7C0UFV0-F1
#
_cell.length_a   1.000
_cell.length_b   1.000
_cell.length_c   1.000
_cell.angle_alpha   90.00
_cell.angle_beta   90.00
_cell.angle_gamma   90.00
#
_symmetry.space_group_name_H-M   'P 1'
#
loop_
_entity.id
_entity.type
_entity.pdbx_description
1 polymer ?
#
loop_
_entity_poly.entity_id
_entity_poly.type
_entity_poly.pdbx_seq_one_letter_code
_entity_poly.pdbx_strand_id
1 'polypeptide(L)'
;MTETQLAVFRGKEIRKTIYNNEWWFVIADIVSVLTESVNPSGYIKDMRRRDEELSKGWGQIATPLSIQTEGGSQKINCANTKGIFRLIQSIPSPKAEPFKRWLAKVGYERVQEIEDPELATKRTRVLYTAKSLLASVVMWQVRHGKTLKRKSAKGLFRMKIT
;
A
#
# COMPACT_ATOMS: atom_id res chain seq x y z
N MET A 1 -6.08 -19.97 -1.79
CA MET A 1 -5.16 -19.34 -2.77
C MET A 1 -5.79 -17.99 -3.15
N THR A 2 -5.26 -16.80 -2.94
CA THR A 2 -4.04 -16.25 -2.34
C THR A 2 -4.48 -14.95 -1.67
N GLU A 3 -4.24 -14.78 -0.36
CA GLU A 3 -4.45 -13.52 0.35
C GLU A 3 -3.44 -12.48 -0.17
N THR A 4 -3.76 -11.89 -1.31
CA THR A 4 -2.94 -10.87 -1.98
C THR A 4 -3.37 -9.47 -1.52
N GLN A 5 -3.95 -9.34 -0.32
CA GLN A 5 -3.80 -8.10 0.41
C GLN A 5 -2.32 -8.04 0.79
N LEU A 6 -1.56 -7.20 0.10
CA LEU A 6 -0.14 -6.91 0.35
C LEU A 6 0.21 -7.19 1.81
N ALA A 7 0.72 -8.40 2.07
CA ALA A 7 0.99 -8.93 3.41
C ALA A 7 2.01 -8.08 4.17
N VAL A 8 2.63 -7.14 3.46
CA VAL A 8 3.62 -6.16 3.89
C VAL A 8 3.06 -5.18 4.91
N PHE A 9 1.76 -4.86 4.89
CA PHE A 9 1.15 -3.93 5.83
C PHE A 9 0.40 -4.60 6.99
N ARG A 10 0.64 -5.91 7.24
CA ARG A 10 -0.09 -6.68 8.24
C ARG A 10 0.10 -6.10 9.66
N GLY A 11 -0.94 -5.44 10.16
CA GLY A 11 -1.10 -5.05 11.56
C GLY A 11 -0.62 -3.65 11.95
N LYS A 12 0.04 -2.91 11.05
CA LYS A 12 0.45 -1.52 11.30
C LYS A 12 -0.37 -0.56 10.44
N GLU A 13 -1.08 0.36 11.09
CA GLU A 13 -1.82 1.41 10.39
C GLU A 13 -0.84 2.43 9.80
N ILE A 14 -1.00 2.74 8.51
CA ILE A 14 -0.29 3.84 7.85
C ILE A 14 -1.22 5.03 7.81
N ARG A 15 -0.78 6.14 8.41
CA ARG A 15 -1.52 7.39 8.36
C ARG A 15 -1.53 7.92 6.92
N LYS A 16 -2.71 8.34 6.48
CA LYS A 16 -2.95 8.87 5.15
C LYS A 16 -3.85 10.10 5.21
N THR A 17 -3.67 11.00 4.26
CA THR A 17 -4.50 12.19 4.08
C THR A 17 -4.80 12.40 2.60
N ILE A 18 -5.86 13.15 2.31
CA ILE A 18 -6.17 13.59 0.95
C ILE A 18 -5.55 14.98 0.76
N TYR A 19 -4.73 15.12 -0.26
CA TYR A 19 -4.13 16.40 -0.64
C TYR A 19 -4.10 16.52 -2.16
N ASN A 20 -4.54 17.65 -2.70
CA ASN A 20 -4.71 17.88 -4.14
C ASN A 20 -5.50 16.76 -4.86
N ASN A 21 -6.58 16.29 -4.24
CA ASN A 21 -7.43 15.20 -4.77
C ASN A 21 -6.72 13.85 -4.95
N GLU A 22 -5.53 13.68 -4.37
CA GLU A 22 -4.76 12.43 -4.35
C GLU A 22 -4.57 11.92 -2.92
N TRP A 23 -4.30 10.62 -2.79
CA TRP A 23 -3.92 10.02 -1.51
C TRP A 23 -2.44 10.24 -1.21
N TRP A 24 -2.17 10.76 -0.03
CA TRP A 24 -0.83 10.98 0.50
C TRP A 24 -0.62 10.14 1.76
N PHE A 25 0.57 9.58 1.91
CA PHE A 25 0.91 8.66 2.97
C PHE A 25 2.11 9.17 3.77
N VAL A 26 2.07 8.96 5.08
CA VAL A 26 3.19 9.33 5.97
C VAL A 26 4.39 8.45 5.66
N ILE A 27 5.52 9.08 5.31
CA ILE A 27 6.74 8.37 4.90
C ILE A 27 7.33 7.58 6.07
N ALA A 28 7.33 8.17 7.27
CA ALA A 28 7.90 7.54 8.47
C ALA A 28 7.20 6.23 8.83
N ASP A 29 5.87 6.15 8.66
CA ASP A 29 5.09 4.95 8.96
C ASP A 29 5.46 3.84 7.97
N ILE A 30 5.54 4.15 6.68
CA ILE A 30 5.94 3.20 5.63
C ILE A 30 7.35 2.67 5.88
N VAL A 31 8.29 3.57 6.21
CA VAL A 31 9.66 3.16 6.55
C VAL A 31 9.65 2.25 7.78
N SER A 32 8.89 2.58 8.83
CA SER A 32 8.77 1.73 10.02
C SER A 32 8.22 0.33 9.70
N VAL A 33 7.23 0.23 8.80
CA VAL A 33 6.68 -1.07 8.39
C VAL A 33 7.71 -1.87 7.59
N LEU A 34 8.40 -1.23 6.64
CA LEU A 34 9.30 -1.90 5.70
C LEU A 34 10.70 -2.19 6.27
N THR A 35 11.04 -1.62 7.42
CA THR A 35 12.38 -1.76 8.01
C THR A 35 12.35 -2.26 9.45
N GLU A 36 11.20 -2.20 10.12
CA GLU A 36 11.08 -2.43 11.58
C GLU A 36 12.06 -1.55 12.39
N SER A 37 12.52 -0.43 11.82
CA SER A 37 13.46 0.47 12.46
C SER A 37 12.84 1.13 13.70
N VAL A 38 13.61 1.13 14.79
CA VAL A 38 13.29 1.84 16.04
C VAL A 38 13.27 3.37 15.81
N ASN A 39 14.07 3.87 14.87
CA ASN A 39 14.12 5.29 14.51
C ASN A 39 13.92 5.49 12.99
N PRO A 40 12.67 5.55 12.51
CA PRO A 40 12.37 5.77 11.09
C PRO A 40 12.93 7.09 10.53
N SER A 41 12.96 8.15 11.34
CA SER A 41 13.50 9.46 10.94
C SER A 41 15.01 9.40 10.69
N GLY A 42 15.75 8.68 11.54
CA GLY A 42 17.17 8.39 11.33
C GLY A 42 17.39 7.57 10.05
N TYR A 43 16.60 6.50 9.89
CA TYR A 43 16.68 5.65 8.70
C TYR A 43 16.45 6.43 7.41
N ILE A 44 15.51 7.39 7.39
CA ILE A 44 15.26 8.26 6.23
C ILE A 44 16.49 9.11 5.90
N LYS A 45 17.18 9.65 6.91
CA LYS A 45 18.43 10.40 6.68
C LYS A 45 19.50 9.51 6.06
N ASP A 46 19.68 8.30 6.59
CA ASP A 46 20.66 7.34 6.05
C ASP A 46 20.28 6.84 4.65
N MET A 47 18.99 6.65 4.38
CA MET A 47 18.48 6.33 3.04
C MET A 47 18.81 7.43 2.03
N ARG A 48 18.60 8.70 2.40
CA ARG A 48 18.96 9.85 1.55
C ARG A 48 20.46 10.03 1.37
N ARG A 49 21.27 9.61 2.33
CA ARG A 49 22.74 9.62 2.19
C ARG A 49 23.24 8.52 1.24
N ARG A 50 22.56 7.38 1.19
CA ARG A 50 22.91 6.25 0.30
C ARG A 50 22.45 6.44 -1.14
N ASP A 51 21.35 7.17 -1.35
CA ASP A 51 20.77 7.44 -2.68
C ASP A 51 20.77 8.95 -2.94
N GLU A 52 21.82 9.43 -3.60
CA GLU A 52 22.01 10.85 -3.91
C GLU A 52 20.89 11.41 -4.80
N GLU A 53 20.40 10.62 -5.75
CA GLU A 53 19.31 11.01 -6.65
C GLU A 53 17.99 11.19 -5.89
N LEU A 54 17.71 10.30 -4.93
CA LEU A 54 16.59 10.49 -4.01
C LEU A 54 16.75 11.76 -3.16
N SER A 55 17.98 12.08 -2.73
CA SER A 55 18.25 13.27 -1.92
C SER A 55 18.01 14.56 -2.71
N LYS A 56 18.48 14.63 -3.96
CA LYS A 56 18.25 15.75 -4.88
C LYS A 56 16.75 15.96 -5.14
N GLY A 57 16.01 14.87 -5.36
CA GLY A 57 14.56 14.89 -5.61
C GLY A 57 13.67 15.01 -4.38
N TRP A 58 14.24 15.09 -3.16
CA TRP A 58 13.47 14.95 -1.92
C TRP A 58 12.34 15.97 -1.77
N GLY A 59 12.58 17.23 -2.14
CA GLY A 59 11.58 18.30 -2.02
C GLY A 59 10.33 18.10 -2.89
N GLN A 60 10.45 17.33 -3.98
CA GLN A 60 9.33 17.00 -4.87
C GLN A 60 8.58 15.74 -4.40
N ILE A 61 9.29 14.84 -3.71
CA ILE A 61 8.75 13.56 -3.24
C ILE A 61 8.04 13.72 -1.90
N ALA A 62 8.66 14.45 -0.98
CA ALA A 62 8.21 14.59 0.40
C ALA A 62 7.67 15.99 0.64
N THR A 63 6.35 16.08 0.88
CA THR A 63 5.67 17.32 1.25
C THR A 63 5.25 17.25 2.72
N PRO A 64 5.60 18.25 3.55
CA PRO A 64 5.14 18.33 4.93
C PRO A 64 3.66 18.68 4.96
N LEU A 65 2.81 17.70 5.30
CA LEU A 65 1.37 17.88 5.43
C LEU A 65 0.94 17.82 6.89
N SER A 66 -0.16 18.50 7.20
CA SER A 66 -0.75 18.49 8.53
C SER A 66 -1.48 17.16 8.76
N ILE A 67 -0.99 16.36 9.69
CA ILE A 67 -1.55 15.06 10.05
C ILE A 67 -1.94 15.09 11.52
N GLN A 68 -3.15 14.59 11.82
CA GLN A 68 -3.62 14.45 13.18
C GLN A 68 -2.88 13.30 13.86
N THR A 69 -2.27 13.59 15.00
CA THR A 69 -1.58 12.63 15.88
C THR A 69 -2.18 12.67 17.27
N GLU A 70 -1.79 11.73 18.14
CA GLU A 70 -2.24 11.71 19.55
C GLU A 70 -1.87 13.01 20.29
N GLY A 71 -0.74 13.63 19.94
CA GLY A 71 -0.28 14.92 20.49
C GLY A 71 -0.81 16.15 19.75
N GLY A 72 -1.80 15.99 18.86
CA GLY A 72 -2.37 17.08 18.06
C GLY A 72 -1.91 17.10 16.61
N SER A 73 -2.21 18.18 15.91
CA SER A 73 -1.89 18.33 14.49
C SER A 73 -0.42 18.66 14.29
N GLN A 74 0.32 17.79 13.59
CA GLN A 74 1.75 17.96 13.34
C GLN A 74 2.04 17.99 11.84
N LYS A 75 3.04 18.77 11.44
CA LYS A 75 3.56 18.74 10.06
C LYS A 75 4.48 17.54 9.90
N ILE A 76 4.05 16.56 9.10
CA ILE A 76 4.78 15.32 8.87
C ILE A 76 5.03 15.16 7.37
N ASN A 77 6.23 14.71 7.01
CA ASN A 77 6.59 14.42 5.62
C ASN A 77 5.72 13.28 5.08
N CYS A 78 4.93 13.61 4.08
CA CYS A 78 4.06 12.71 3.35
C CYS A 78 4.50 12.63 1.89
N ALA A 79 4.16 11.55 1.21
CA ALA A 79 4.37 11.39 -0.22
C ALA A 79 3.14 10.76 -0.87
N ASN A 80 2.90 11.11 -2.14
CA ASN A 80 1.90 10.43 -2.96
C ASN A 80 2.38 9.02 -3.37
N THR A 81 1.51 8.25 -4.03
CA THR A 81 1.80 6.88 -4.45
C THR A 81 3.10 6.74 -5.26
N LYS A 82 3.35 7.66 -6.19
CA LYS A 82 4.58 7.68 -7.02
C LYS A 82 5.82 7.90 -6.15
N GLY A 83 5.76 8.87 -5.24
CA GLY A 83 6.83 9.16 -4.28
C GLY A 83 7.12 7.96 -3.38
N ILE A 84 6.09 7.30 -2.86
CA ILE A 84 6.25 6.08 -2.06
C ILE A 84 6.94 4.97 -2.85
N PHE A 85 6.53 4.70 -4.08
CA PHE A 85 7.21 3.68 -4.89
C PHE A 85 8.69 4.00 -5.10
N ARG A 86 9.03 5.27 -5.35
CA ARG A 86 10.43 5.70 -5.46
C ARG A 86 11.22 5.48 -4.18
N LEU A 87 10.62 5.75 -3.02
CA LEU A 87 11.24 5.55 -1.70
C LEU A 87 11.51 4.07 -1.44
N ILE A 88 10.55 3.19 -1.74
CA ILE A 88 10.66 1.75 -1.50
C ILE A 88 11.84 1.15 -2.26
N GLN A 89 12.13 1.63 -3.47
CA GLN A 89 13.29 1.15 -4.24
C GLN A 89 14.61 1.36 -3.47
N SER A 90 14.75 2.48 -2.75
CA SER A 90 15.95 2.84 -1.98
C SER A 90 16.07 2.16 -0.61
N ILE A 91 15.12 1.30 -0.21
CA ILE A 91 15.17 0.61 1.08
C ILE A 91 15.84 -0.77 0.89
N PRO A 92 17.09 -0.99 1.35
CA PRO A 92 17.73 -2.31 1.32
C PRO A 92 17.33 -3.15 2.54
N SER A 93 16.03 -3.46 2.67
CA SER A 93 15.50 -4.28 3.77
C SER A 93 14.91 -5.59 3.24
N PRO A 94 15.18 -6.75 3.85
CA PRO A 94 14.51 -8.01 3.51
C PRO A 94 12.99 -7.96 3.62
N LYS A 95 12.44 -7.08 4.47
CA LYS A 95 10.98 -6.90 4.61
C LYS A 95 10.38 -6.11 3.45
N ALA A 96 11.18 -5.28 2.78
CA ALA A 96 10.77 -4.59 1.56
C ALA A 96 10.82 -5.50 0.33
N GLU A 97 11.56 -6.61 0.39
CA GLU A 97 11.77 -7.53 -0.73
C GLU A 97 10.48 -8.11 -1.32
N PRO A 98 9.49 -8.59 -0.53
CA PRO A 98 8.21 -9.04 -1.09
C PRO A 98 7.47 -7.94 -1.85
N PHE A 99 7.58 -6.69 -1.39
CA PHE A 99 6.98 -5.55 -2.07
C PHE A 99 7.68 -5.26 -3.39
N LYS A 100 9.02 -5.30 -3.42
CA LYS A 100 9.81 -5.09 -4.63
C LYS A 100 9.54 -6.17 -5.68
N ARG A 101 9.44 -7.43 -5.28
CA ARG A 101 9.05 -8.54 -6.17
C ARG A 101 7.65 -8.35 -6.73
N TRP A 102 6.72 -7.88 -5.91
CA TRP A 102 5.38 -7.56 -6.37
C TRP A 102 5.40 -6.41 -7.39
N LEU A 103 6.16 -5.34 -7.14
CA LEU A 103 6.34 -4.25 -8.12
C LEU A 103 6.95 -4.75 -9.43
N ALA A 104 7.97 -5.62 -9.36
CA ALA A 104 8.60 -6.21 -10.55
C ALA A 104 7.60 -7.05 -11.34
N LYS A 105 6.78 -7.87 -10.66
CA LYS A 105 5.73 -8.66 -11.30
C LYS A 105 4.68 -7.78 -11.99
N VAL A 106 4.17 -6.76 -11.31
CA VAL A 106 3.18 -5.83 -11.88
C VAL A 106 3.78 -5.06 -13.05
N GLY A 107 5.04 -4.63 -12.94
CA GLY A 107 5.76 -3.97 -14.03
C GLY A 107 5.90 -4.87 -15.26
N TYR A 108 6.31 -6.13 -15.06
CA TYR A 108 6.40 -7.12 -16.13
C TYR A 108 5.06 -7.37 -16.81
N GLU A 109 3.98 -7.59 -16.04
CA GLU A 109 2.62 -7.75 -16.59
C GLU A 109 2.21 -6.54 -17.45
N ARG A 110 2.59 -5.32 -17.06
CA ARG A 110 2.29 -4.10 -17.81
C ARG A 110 3.06 -4.01 -19.13
N VAL A 111 4.32 -4.42 -19.14
CA VAL A 111 5.10 -4.46 -20.39
C VAL A 111 4.50 -5.49 -21.35
N GLN A 112 4.15 -6.68 -20.86
CA GLN A 112 3.50 -7.71 -21.70
C GLN A 112 2.16 -7.25 -22.28
N GLU A 113 1.35 -6.49 -21.53
CA GLU A 113 0.09 -5.92 -22.02
C GLU A 113 0.28 -4.86 -23.11
N ILE A 114 1.43 -4.17 -23.13
CA ILE A 114 1.78 -3.20 -24.17
C ILE A 114 2.25 -3.93 -25.44
N GLU A 115 3.02 -5.00 -25.28
CA GLU A 115 3.52 -5.81 -26.39
C GLU A 115 2.41 -6.65 -27.07
N ASP A 116 1.47 -7.18 -26.29
CA ASP A 116 0.29 -7.90 -26.79
C ASP A 116 -1.03 -7.33 -26.23
N PRO A 117 -1.68 -6.41 -26.96
CA PRO A 117 -2.95 -5.79 -26.55
C PRO A 117 -4.11 -6.79 -26.36
N GLU A 118 -4.04 -8.01 -26.91
CA GLU A 118 -5.07 -9.03 -26.69
C GLU A 118 -5.05 -9.56 -25.25
N LEU A 119 -3.88 -9.59 -24.60
CA LEU A 119 -3.74 -9.97 -23.19
C LEU A 119 -4.46 -8.98 -22.28
N ALA A 120 -4.39 -7.68 -22.58
CA ALA A 120 -5.11 -6.66 -21.84
C ALA A 120 -6.64 -6.86 -21.92
N THR A 121 -7.13 -7.24 -23.11
CA THR A 121 -8.56 -7.52 -23.34
C THR A 121 -9.02 -8.76 -22.59
N LYS A 122 -8.23 -9.84 -22.61
CA LYS A 122 -8.50 -11.06 -21.84
C LYS A 122 -8.50 -10.78 -20.33
N ARG A 123 -7.53 -10.02 -19.82
CA ARG A 123 -7.48 -9.62 -18.40
C ARG A 123 -8.71 -8.81 -18.00
N THR A 124 -9.13 -7.86 -18.83
CA THR A 124 -10.31 -7.04 -18.58
C THR A 124 -11.58 -7.89 -18.50
N ARG A 125 -11.75 -8.84 -19.43
CA ARG A 125 -12.89 -9.78 -19.41
C ARG A 125 -12.89 -10.66 -18.15
N VAL A 126 -11.73 -11.16 -17.73
CA VAL A 126 -11.59 -11.95 -16.50
C VAL A 126 -11.91 -11.10 -15.26
N LEU A 127 -11.39 -9.88 -15.17
CA LEU A 127 -11.66 -8.98 -14.04
C LEU A 127 -13.14 -8.61 -13.95
N TYR A 128 -13.79 -8.31 -15.08
CA TYR A 128 -15.21 -7.99 -15.13
C TYR A 128 -16.06 -9.18 -14.68
N THR A 129 -15.73 -10.39 -15.17
CA THR A 129 -16.43 -11.63 -14.79
C THR A 129 -16.23 -11.93 -13.31
N ALA A 130 -15.01 -11.80 -12.79
CA ALA A 130 -14.71 -11.99 -11.38
C ALA A 130 -15.45 -10.98 -10.49
N LYS A 131 -15.54 -9.71 -10.91
CA LYS A 131 -16.30 -8.68 -10.19
C LYS A 131 -17.80 -8.98 -10.19
N SER A 132 -18.36 -9.43 -11.31
CA SER A 132 -19.75 -9.85 -11.43
C SER A 132 -20.07 -11.07 -10.56
N LEU A 133 -19.18 -12.07 -10.57
CA LEU A 133 -19.28 -13.25 -9.71
C LEU A 133 -19.21 -12.85 -8.22
N LEU A 134 -18.27 -11.98 -7.85
CA LEU A 134 -18.14 -11.47 -6.49
C LEU A 134 -19.39 -10.72 -6.05
N ALA A 135 -19.93 -9.85 -6.92
CA ALA A 135 -21.18 -9.15 -6.66
C ALA A 135 -22.35 -10.12 -6.47
N SER A 136 -22.45 -11.16 -7.30
CA SER A 136 -23.50 -12.18 -7.21
C SER A 136 -23.40 -12.99 -5.92
N VAL A 137 -22.18 -13.35 -5.49
CA VAL A 137 -21.93 -14.05 -4.22
C VAL A 137 -22.30 -13.18 -3.02
N VAL A 138 -21.93 -11.90 -3.04
CA VAL A 138 -22.30 -10.94 -1.99
C VAL A 138 -23.82 -10.76 -1.93
N MET A 139 -24.48 -10.61 -3.08
CA MET A 139 -25.94 -10.49 -3.16
C MET A 139 -26.64 -11.76 -2.68
N TRP A 140 -26.12 -12.94 -2.99
CA TRP A 140 -26.64 -14.21 -2.50
C TRP A 140 -26.54 -14.31 -0.97
N GLN A 141 -25.40 -13.93 -0.38
CA GLN A 141 -25.19 -13.91 1.07
C GLN A 141 -26.15 -12.96 1.79
N VAL A 142 -26.35 -11.76 1.24
CA VAL A 142 -27.30 -10.77 1.78
C VAL A 142 -28.75 -11.29 1.70
N ARG A 143 -29.13 -11.92 0.58
CA ARG A 143 -30.47 -12.52 0.39
C ARG A 143 -30.76 -13.66 1.37
N HIS A 144 -29.74 -14.41 1.79
CA HIS A 144 -29.87 -15.54 2.72
C HIS A 144 -29.64 -15.12 4.18
N GLY A 145 -29.85 -13.84 4.52
CA GLY A 145 -29.85 -13.34 5.90
C GLY A 145 -28.50 -13.36 6.60
N LYS A 146 -27.39 -13.61 5.89
CA LYS A 146 -26.05 -13.54 6.48
C LYS A 146 -25.63 -12.09 6.61
N THR A 147 -25.84 -11.49 7.78
CA THR A 147 -25.35 -10.14 8.09
C THR A 147 -23.82 -10.12 8.14
N LEU A 148 -23.19 -9.34 7.26
CA LEU A 148 -21.78 -8.96 7.37
C LEU A 148 -21.60 -8.10 8.63
N LYS A 149 -21.25 -8.71 9.77
CA LYS A 149 -20.89 -7.96 10.97
C LYS A 149 -19.60 -7.19 10.71
N ARG A 150 -19.69 -5.86 10.57
CA ARG A 150 -18.53 -4.95 10.74
C ARG A 150 -18.01 -5.14 12.17
N LYS A 151 -16.94 -5.92 12.35
CA LYS A 151 -16.20 -5.91 13.62
C LYS A 151 -15.38 -4.62 13.66
N SER A 152 -15.72 -3.74 14.61
CA SER A 152 -14.90 -2.63 15.05
C SER A 152 -13.50 -3.14 15.43
N ALA A 153 -12.47 -2.38 15.08
CA ALA A 153 -11.05 -2.73 15.15
C ALA A 153 -10.47 -2.75 16.58
N LYS A 154 -11.16 -3.39 17.54
CA LYS A 154 -10.64 -3.63 18.89
C LYS A 154 -10.88 -5.08 19.28
N GLY A 155 -9.81 -5.87 19.29
CA GLY A 155 -9.78 -7.21 19.89
C GLY A 155 -9.78 -8.37 18.91
N LEU A 156 -8.59 -8.94 18.72
CA LEU A 156 -8.33 -10.36 18.47
C LEU A 156 -9.01 -11.00 17.24
N PHE A 157 -8.27 -11.03 16.12
CA PHE A 157 -8.53 -11.92 15.00
C PHE A 157 -8.31 -13.38 15.42
N ARG A 158 -9.37 -14.02 15.94
CA ARG A 158 -9.51 -15.48 15.92
C ARG A 158 -10.76 -15.81 15.14
N MET A 159 -10.57 -16.22 13.88
CA MET A 159 -11.62 -16.69 12.99
C MET A 159 -11.79 -18.19 13.25
N LYS A 160 -12.75 -18.56 14.12
CA LYS A 160 -13.26 -19.94 14.12
C LYS A 160 -14.45 -19.99 13.17
N ILE A 161 -14.37 -20.93 12.24
CA ILE A 161 -15.50 -21.36 11.42
C ILE A 161 -16.33 -22.28 12.31
N THR A 162 -17.61 -21.98 12.47
CA THR A 162 -18.64 -22.93 12.88
C THR A 162 -19.84 -22.66 12.00
#